data_AF-A0A081L9E9-F1
#
_entry.id   AF-A0A081L9E9-F1
#
_cell.length_a   1.000
_cell.length_b   1.000
_cell.length_c   1.000
_cell.angle_alpha   90.00
_cell.angle_beta   90.00
_cell.angle_gamma   90.00
#
_symmetry.space_group_name_H-M   'P 1'
#
loop_
_entity.id
_entity.type
_entity.pdbx_description
1 polymer ?
#
loop_
_entity_poly.entity_id
_entity_poly.type
_entity_poly.pdbx_seq_one_letter_code
_entity_poly.pdbx_strand_id
1 'polypeptide(L)'
;MSRWRNFRYSLLHFLIVFMLFSTSFLAETNGGPWLIAFMVLIGSISFSVEYMLDRHTNNQKPEAQRVKYLYFIMFQIAMTLILFVCFHMLMNRSI
;
A
#
# COMPACT_ATOMS: atom_id res chain seq x y z
N MET A 1 -15.13 -15.11 11.95
CA MET A 1 -14.92 -14.51 10.61
C MET A 1 -13.59 -15.00 10.04
N SER A 2 -13.51 -15.31 8.74
CA SER A 2 -12.24 -15.62 8.07
C SER A 2 -11.29 -14.42 8.18
N ARG A 3 -10.07 -14.64 8.68
CA ARG A 3 -9.01 -13.61 8.83
C ARG A 3 -8.76 -12.83 7.52
N TRP A 4 -9.00 -13.46 6.38
CA TRP A 4 -8.84 -12.86 5.05
C TRP A 4 -9.90 -11.81 4.69
N ARG A 5 -11.05 -11.82 5.37
CA ARG A 5 -12.12 -10.85 5.11
C ARG A 5 -11.80 -9.47 5.68
N ASN A 6 -10.86 -9.39 6.62
CA ASN A 6 -10.46 -8.15 7.28
C ASN A 6 -9.35 -7.38 6.55
N PHE A 7 -8.66 -8.00 5.57
CA PHE A 7 -7.55 -7.37 4.83
C PHE A 7 -7.90 -6.94 3.40
N ARG A 8 -9.19 -6.71 3.16
CA ARG A 8 -9.69 -6.46 1.81
C ARG A 8 -9.18 -5.14 1.25
N TYR A 9 -8.96 -4.13 2.09
CA TYR A 9 -8.52 -2.82 1.62
C TYR A 9 -7.04 -2.84 1.25
N SER A 10 -6.18 -3.45 2.05
CA SER A 10 -4.75 -3.60 1.69
C SER A 10 -4.55 -4.47 0.47
N LEU A 11 -5.31 -5.55 0.31
CA LEU A 11 -5.21 -6.42 -0.87
C LEU A 11 -5.62 -5.67 -2.14
N LEU A 12 -6.75 -4.93 -2.11
CA LEU A 12 -7.18 -4.12 -3.24
C LEU A 12 -6.18 -3.02 -3.57
N HIS A 13 -5.70 -2.30 -2.54
CA HIS A 13 -4.67 -1.28 -2.71
C HIS A 13 -3.41 -1.86 -3.36
N PHE A 14 -2.92 -3.00 -2.87
CA PHE A 14 -1.74 -3.67 -3.41
C PHE A 14 -1.90 -4.01 -4.90
N LEU A 15 -3.05 -4.55 -5.30
CA LEU A 15 -3.32 -4.88 -6.71
C LEU A 15 -3.39 -3.63 -7.58
N ILE A 16 -4.05 -2.57 -7.12
CA ILE A 16 -4.15 -1.30 -7.84
C ILE A 16 -2.76 -0.69 -8.02
N VAL A 17 -1.94 -0.65 -6.96
CA VAL A 17 -0.57 -0.13 -7.01
C VAL A 17 0.29 -0.95 -7.96
N PHE A 18 0.18 -2.27 -7.94
CA PHE A 18 0.90 -3.12 -8.89
C PHE A 18 0.54 -2.79 -10.35
N MET A 19 -0.75 -2.68 -10.65
CA MET A 19 -1.20 -2.36 -12.01
C MET A 19 -0.78 -0.96 -12.46
N LEU A 20 -0.86 0.04 -11.58
CA LEU A 20 -0.57 1.43 -11.93
C LEU A 20 0.92 1.70 -12.15
N PHE A 21 1.79 1.10 -11.33
CA PHE A 21 3.19 1.49 -11.28
C PHE A 21 4.15 0.48 -11.94
N SER A 22 3.73 -0.78 -12.15
CA SER A 22 4.62 -1.82 -12.71
C SER A 22 5.26 -1.44 -14.04
N THR A 23 4.51 -0.82 -14.95
CA THR A 23 5.03 -0.38 -16.26
C THR A 23 6.10 0.69 -16.12
N SER A 24 5.92 1.65 -15.19
CA SER A 24 6.89 2.71 -14.93
C SER A 24 8.21 2.16 -14.38
N PHE A 25 8.16 1.14 -13.52
CA PHE A 25 9.38 0.51 -13.03
C PHE A 25 10.03 -0.35 -14.11
N LEU A 26 9.29 -1.21 -14.79
CA LEU A 26 9.85 -2.14 -15.78
C LEU A 26 10.43 -1.46 -17.04
N ALA A 27 10.17 -0.17 -17.24
CA ALA A 27 10.78 0.61 -18.31
C ALA A 27 12.29 0.87 -18.09
N GLU A 28 12.78 0.75 -16.85
CA GLU A 28 14.18 1.02 -16.49
C GLU A 28 15.01 -0.27 -16.38
N THR A 29 16.30 -0.20 -16.72
CA THR A 29 17.23 -1.35 -16.76
C THR A 29 17.37 -2.08 -15.42
N ASN A 30 17.27 -1.35 -14.29
CA ASN A 30 17.29 -1.92 -12.93
C ASN A 30 15.91 -1.89 -12.25
N GLY A 31 14.83 -1.66 -13.00
CA GLY A 31 13.52 -1.38 -12.43
C GLY A 31 12.79 -2.58 -11.84
N GLY A 32 13.11 -3.80 -12.27
CA GLY A 32 12.53 -5.04 -11.71
C GLY A 32 12.80 -5.21 -10.20
N PRO A 33 14.07 -5.21 -9.75
CA PRO A 33 14.40 -5.23 -8.32
C PRO A 33 13.75 -4.09 -7.52
N TRP A 34 13.73 -2.87 -8.07
CA TRP A 34 13.10 -1.72 -7.42
C TRP A 34 11.57 -1.87 -7.32
N LEU A 35 10.90 -2.45 -8.31
CA LEU A 35 9.48 -2.78 -8.26
C LEU A 35 9.19 -3.77 -7.13
N ILE A 36 10.00 -4.83 -7.00
CA ILE A 36 9.81 -5.83 -5.93
C ILE A 36 9.97 -5.15 -4.56
N ALA A 37 11.03 -4.36 -4.38
CA ALA A 37 11.26 -3.62 -3.13
C ALA A 37 10.12 -2.65 -2.81
N PHE A 38 9.60 -1.94 -3.82
CA PHE A 38 8.45 -1.04 -3.69
C PHE A 38 7.18 -1.80 -3.27
N MET A 39 6.86 -2.90 -3.94
CA MET A 39 5.68 -3.71 -3.64
C MET A 39 5.76 -4.34 -2.24
N VAL A 40 6.92 -4.85 -1.83
CA VAL A 40 7.12 -5.39 -0.48
C VAL A 40 6.88 -4.30 0.57
N LEU A 41 7.44 -3.11 0.39
CA LEU A 41 7.23 -1.98 1.31
C LEU A 41 5.77 -1.57 1.42
N ILE A 42 5.08 -1.41 0.28
CA ILE A 42 3.65 -1.05 0.25
C ILE A 42 2.80 -2.13 0.93
N GLY A 43 3.08 -3.40 0.62
CA GLY A 43 2.42 -4.54 1.24
C GLY A 43 2.61 -4.52 2.75
N SER A 44 3.86 -4.56 3.22
CA SER A 44 4.17 -4.59 4.66
C SER A 44 3.49 -3.45 5.43
N ILE A 45 3.59 -2.21 4.95
CA ILE A 45 2.99 -1.06 5.63
C ILE A 45 1.46 -1.17 5.62
N SER A 46 0.86 -1.44 4.47
CA SER A 46 -0.60 -1.50 4.32
C SER A 46 -1.22 -2.58 5.21
N PHE A 47 -0.70 -3.80 5.12
CA PHE A 47 -1.21 -4.94 5.89
C PHE A 47 -0.98 -4.77 7.39
N SER A 48 0.16 -4.21 7.83
CA SER A 48 0.41 -3.93 9.25
C SER A 48 -0.55 -2.88 9.81
N VAL A 49 -0.78 -1.79 9.07
CA VAL A 49 -1.68 -0.72 9.52
C VAL A 49 -3.13 -1.19 9.51
N GLU A 50 -3.59 -1.93 8.50
CA GLU A 50 -4.95 -2.51 8.48
C GLU A 50 -5.15 -3.51 9.63
N TYR A 51 -4.15 -4.34 9.93
CA TYR A 51 -4.22 -5.25 11.08
C TYR A 51 -4.40 -4.49 12.40
N MET A 52 -3.62 -3.42 12.60
CA MET A 52 -3.71 -2.60 13.80
C MET A 52 -5.06 -1.88 13.86
N LEU A 53 -5.55 -1.41 12.72
CA LEU A 53 -6.83 -0.72 12.61
C LEU A 53 -7.98 -1.65 12.96
N ASP A 54 -8.04 -2.84 12.36
CA ASP A 54 -9.04 -3.87 12.61
C ASP A 54 -9.09 -4.24 14.09
N ARG A 55 -7.92 -4.47 14.71
CA ARG A 55 -7.81 -4.77 16.15
C ARG A 55 -8.34 -3.64 17.03
N HIS A 56 -8.06 -2.38 16.70
CA HIS A 56 -8.51 -1.23 17.48
C HIS A 56 -9.99 -0.84 17.24
N THR A 57 -10.56 -1.23 16.12
CA THR A 57 -11.90 -0.81 15.72
C THR A 57 -12.97 -1.87 15.91
N ASN A 58 -12.62 -3.13 16.15
CA ASN A 58 -13.56 -4.26 16.24
C ASN A 58 -14.73 -4.06 17.24
N ASN A 59 -14.52 -3.30 18.31
CA ASN A 59 -15.57 -3.02 19.33
C ASN A 59 -16.28 -1.65 19.14
N GLN A 60 -16.00 -0.93 18.05
CA GLN A 60 -16.56 0.41 17.79
C GLN A 60 -17.82 0.36 16.94
N LYS A 61 -18.67 1.39 17.04
CA LYS A 61 -19.85 1.55 16.17
C LYS A 61 -19.42 1.55 14.69
N PRO A 62 -20.21 0.93 13.79
CA PRO A 62 -19.85 0.79 12.37
C PRO A 62 -19.57 2.12 11.66
N GLU A 63 -20.22 3.21 12.06
CA GLU A 63 -19.95 4.56 11.52
C GLU A 63 -18.53 5.05 11.84
N ALA A 64 -18.07 4.89 13.09
CA ALA A 64 -16.73 5.28 13.51
C ALA A 64 -15.65 4.40 12.84
N GLN A 65 -15.96 3.11 12.61
CA GLN A 65 -15.09 2.22 11.84
C GLN A 65 -14.93 2.75 10.39
N ARG A 66 -16.04 3.09 9.72
CA ARG A 66 -16.02 3.55 8.33
C ARG A 66 -15.17 4.79 8.11
N VAL A 67 -15.26 5.78 9.02
CA VAL A 67 -14.43 7.00 8.95
C VAL A 67 -12.95 6.66 9.09
N LYS A 68 -12.59 5.77 9.99
CA LYS A 68 -11.20 5.34 10.19
C LYS A 68 -10.62 4.59 9.00
N TYR A 69 -11.41 3.71 8.38
CA TYR A 69 -11.02 3.04 7.14
C TYR A 69 -10.89 4.02 5.96
N LEU A 70 -11.68 5.10 5.91
CA LEU A 70 -11.50 6.16 4.92
C LEU A 70 -10.16 6.87 5.09
N TYR A 71 -9.80 7.27 6.31
CA TYR A 71 -8.48 7.85 6.61
C TYR A 71 -7.33 6.89 6.29
N PHE A 72 -7.52 5.60 6.56
CA PHE A 72 -6.55 4.58 6.19
C PHE A 72 -6.31 4.51 4.68
N ILE A 73 -7.37 4.51 3.86
CA ILE A 73 -7.24 4.54 2.39
C ILE A 73 -6.55 5.82 1.93
N MET A 74 -6.91 6.98 2.49
CA MET A 74 -6.24 8.25 2.17
C MET A 74 -4.74 8.18 2.50
N PHE A 75 -4.38 7.62 3.66
CA PHE A 75 -2.99 7.41 4.07
C PHE A 75 -2.25 6.47 3.11
N GLN A 76 -2.88 5.36 2.70
CA GLN A 76 -2.31 4.43 1.73
C GLN A 76 -1.97 5.13 0.41
N ILE A 77 -2.89 5.91 -0.14
CA ILE A 77 -2.69 6.65 -1.39
C ILE A 77 -1.54 7.66 -1.25
N ALA A 78 -1.57 8.48 -0.20
CA ALA A 78 -0.53 9.50 0.03
C ALA A 78 0.86 8.87 0.18
N MET A 79 0.98 7.81 0.99
CA MET A 79 2.24 7.10 1.18
C MET A 79 2.73 6.44 -0.11
N THR A 80 1.83 5.86 -0.91
CA THR A 80 2.18 5.29 -2.21
C THR A 80 2.78 6.33 -3.15
N LEU A 81 2.17 7.51 -3.25
CA LEU A 81 2.69 8.59 -4.11
C LEU A 81 4.06 9.07 -3.64
N ILE A 82 4.25 9.26 -2.33
CA ILE A 82 5.54 9.65 -1.75
C ILE A 82 6.61 8.59 -2.05
N LEU A 83 6.31 7.31 -1.77
CA LEU A 83 7.24 6.22 -2.03
C LEU A 83 7.56 6.08 -3.51
N PHE A 84 6.58 6.23 -4.40
CA PHE A 84 6.81 6.19 -5.83
C PHE A 84 7.83 7.25 -6.28
N VAL A 85 7.65 8.50 -5.83
CA VAL A 85 8.60 9.58 -6.12
C VAL A 85 9.99 9.26 -5.56
N CYS A 86 10.09 8.77 -4.32
CA CYS A 86 11.36 8.39 -3.73
C CYS A 86 12.07 7.29 -4.53
N PHE A 87 11.35 6.23 -4.91
CA PHE A 87 11.91 5.14 -5.70
C PHE A 87 12.33 5.59 -7.09
N HIS A 88 11.55 6.46 -7.74
CA HIS A 88 11.91 7.02 -9.03
C HIS A 88 13.19 7.88 -8.93
N MET A 89 13.35 8.67 -7.86
CA MET A 89 14.58 9.43 -7.62
C MET A 89 15.78 8.52 -7.34
N LEU A 90 15.60 7.45 -6.57
CA LEU A 90 16.65 6.47 -6.28
C LEU A 90 17.10 5.74 -7.54
N MET A 91 16.15 5.29 -8.35
CA MET A 91 16.41 4.60 -9.61
C MET A 91 17.16 5.51 -10.60
N ASN A 92 16.74 6.77 -10.73
CA ASN A 92 17.42 7.76 -11.59
C ASN A 92 18.84 8.11 -11.12
N ARG A 93 19.16 7.96 -9.82
CA ARG A 93 20.53 8.12 -9.30
C ARG A 93 21.38 6.86 -9.39
N SER A 94 20.76 5.70 -9.63
CA SER A 94 21.44 4.41 -9.72
C SER A 94 21.95 4.06 -11.12
N ILE A 95 21.89 5.03 -12.05
CA ILE A 95 22.44 4.99 -13.41
C ILE A 95 23.85 5.59 -13.42
#